data_AF-A0A843WMZ5-F1
#
_entry.id   AF-A0A843WMZ5-F1
#
_cell.length_a   1.000
_cell.length_b   1.000
_cell.length_c   1.000
_cell.angle_alpha   90.00
_cell.angle_beta   90.00
_cell.angle_gamma   90.00
#
_symmetry.space_group_name_H-M   'P 1'
#
loop_
_entity.id
_entity.type
_entity.pdbx_description
1 polymer ?
#
loop_
_entity_poly.entity_id
_entity_poly.type
_entity_poly.pdbx_seq_one_letter_code
_entity_poly.pdbx_strand_id
1 'polypeptide(L)'
;MASRGRRGGAPAREGEQRREEQAKQQVPIPQGPVPQGPVLPPLPPVDYGVFMQGLVQAMQMQAHTQATLQAKLEAQERADVWWASLLRTRFEDGAIDVAWDEFVRLFRAKFIPEHIQDRMEQEFLSLT
;
A
#
# COMPACT_ATOMS: atom_id res chain seq x y z
N MET A 1 69.27 -34.98 -12.92
CA MET A 1 69.39 -34.43 -14.30
C MET A 1 68.05 -33.84 -14.71
N ALA A 2 68.07 -32.64 -15.30
CA ALA A 2 67.02 -31.91 -16.05
C ALA A 2 65.71 -31.55 -15.28
N SER A 3 65.26 -30.31 -15.09
CA SER A 3 65.15 -29.06 -15.88
C SER A 3 63.74 -28.80 -16.43
N ARG A 4 63.29 -27.54 -16.26
CA ARG A 4 62.10 -26.81 -16.79
C ARG A 4 60.81 -26.95 -15.96
N GLY A 5 60.08 -25.90 -15.57
CA GLY A 5 60.09 -24.47 -15.93
C GLY A 5 58.77 -24.07 -16.61
N ARG A 6 57.99 -23.16 -15.99
CA ARG A 6 57.01 -22.19 -16.56
C ARG A 6 56.16 -21.64 -15.40
N ARG A 7 56.10 -20.34 -15.11
CA ARG A 7 55.61 -19.16 -15.86
C ARG A 7 54.34 -18.66 -15.15
N GLY A 8 54.50 -17.60 -14.37
CA GLY A 8 53.49 -16.62 -13.98
C GLY A 8 54.30 -15.38 -13.61
N GLY A 9 54.26 -14.28 -14.35
CA GLY A 9 53.09 -13.46 -14.61
C GLY A 9 53.30 -12.15 -13.84
N ALA A 10 53.89 -11.15 -14.47
CA ALA A 10 53.87 -9.76 -13.98
C ALA A 10 52.40 -9.27 -13.99
N PRO A 11 51.97 -8.32 -13.14
CA PRO A 11 52.42 -6.91 -13.22
C PRO A 11 52.40 -6.13 -11.88
N ALA A 12 53.44 -5.36 -11.57
CA ALA A 12 53.45 -4.53 -10.35
C ALA A 12 54.06 -3.13 -10.59
N ARG A 13 53.72 -2.48 -11.71
CA ARG A 13 54.21 -1.11 -11.99
C ARG A 13 53.15 -0.08 -12.38
N GLU A 14 51.88 -0.47 -12.58
CA GLU A 14 50.80 0.48 -12.89
C GLU A 14 50.07 1.01 -11.63
N GLY A 15 50.28 0.38 -10.46
CA GLY A 15 49.61 0.76 -9.22
C GLY A 15 50.19 1.97 -8.49
N GLU A 16 51.48 2.29 -8.70
CA GLU A 16 52.15 3.40 -8.00
C GLU A 16 51.87 4.76 -8.64
N GLN A 17 51.85 4.84 -9.98
CA GLN A 17 51.55 6.10 -10.68
C GLN A 17 50.13 6.61 -10.40
N ARG A 18 49.15 5.71 -10.30
CA ARG A 18 47.77 6.07 -9.94
C ARG A 18 47.64 6.56 -8.49
N ARG A 19 48.59 6.20 -7.63
CA ARG A 19 48.61 6.57 -6.20
C ARG A 19 49.26 7.95 -5.98
N GLU A 20 50.30 8.27 -6.74
CA GLU A 20 50.92 9.61 -6.70
C GLU A 20 50.03 10.70 -7.32
N GLU A 21 49.28 10.38 -8.38
CA GLU A 21 48.36 11.34 -8.99
C GLU A 21 47.15 11.63 -8.08
N GLN A 22 46.70 10.62 -7.31
CA GLN A 22 45.64 10.77 -6.31
C GLN A 22 46.12 11.51 -5.05
N ALA A 23 47.41 11.44 -4.71
CA ALA A 23 48.00 12.18 -3.60
C ALA A 23 48.14 13.69 -3.89
N LYS A 24 48.33 14.08 -5.16
CA LYS A 24 48.39 15.50 -5.55
C LYS A 24 47.02 16.18 -5.64
N GLN A 25 45.92 15.42 -5.65
CA GLN A 25 44.55 15.95 -5.75
C GLN A 25 43.84 16.10 -4.40
N GLN A 26 44.52 15.77 -3.29
CA GLN A 26 44.08 16.20 -1.96
C GLN A 26 44.40 17.67 -1.77
N VAL A 27 43.42 18.52 -2.07
CA VAL A 27 43.40 19.92 -1.63
C VAL A 27 43.44 19.92 -0.10
N PRO A 28 44.39 20.60 0.57
CA PRO A 28 44.38 20.68 2.01
C PRO A 28 43.15 21.47 2.42
N ILE A 29 42.23 20.85 3.15
CA ILE A 29 41.12 21.57 3.79
C ILE A 29 41.76 22.44 4.88
N PRO A 30 41.71 23.79 4.79
CA PRO A 30 42.19 24.62 5.88
C PRO A 30 41.28 24.36 7.09
N GLN A 31 41.85 23.83 8.18
CA GLN A 31 41.15 23.68 9.45
C GLN A 31 40.94 25.08 10.07
N GLY A 32 39.88 25.77 9.64
CA GLY A 32 39.29 26.88 10.39
C GLY A 32 38.51 26.35 11.60
N PRO A 33 38.19 27.21 12.59
CA PRO A 33 37.47 26.80 13.80
C PRO A 33 36.13 26.15 13.44
N VAL A 34 35.86 24.98 14.01
CA VAL A 34 34.62 24.22 13.78
C VAL A 34 33.43 25.04 14.31
N PRO A 35 32.44 25.42 13.49
CA PRO A 35 31.27 26.11 13.99
C PRO A 35 30.48 25.16 14.89
N GLN A 36 30.35 25.50 16.18
CA GLN A 36 29.42 24.83 17.09
C GLN A 36 27.99 25.16 16.61
N GLY A 37 27.34 24.20 15.97
CA GLY A 37 25.92 24.30 15.60
C GLY A 37 25.03 24.40 16.85
N PRO A 38 23.75 24.82 16.69
CA PRO A 38 22.85 24.98 17.82
C PRO A 38 22.73 23.65 18.59
N VAL A 39 22.96 23.71 19.90
CA VAL A 39 22.69 22.59 20.82
C VAL A 39 21.20 22.26 20.73
N LEU A 40 20.89 21.10 20.16
CA LEU A 40 19.52 20.56 20.16
C LEU A 40 19.08 20.34 21.61
N PRO A 41 17.87 20.77 22.00
CA PRO A 41 17.32 20.41 23.30
C PRO A 41 17.25 18.89 23.43
N PRO A 42 17.40 18.32 24.65
CA PRO A 42 17.24 16.89 24.86
C PRO A 42 15.86 16.47 24.34
N LEU A 43 15.82 15.43 23.49
CA LEU A 43 14.55 14.90 22.99
C LEU A 43 13.65 14.56 24.20
N PRO A 44 12.36 14.91 24.15
CA PRO A 44 11.44 14.49 25.20
C PRO A 44 11.47 12.95 25.29
N PRO A 45 11.35 12.38 26.50
CA PRO A 45 11.22 10.94 26.64
C PRO A 45 9.96 10.51 25.88
N VAL A 46 10.16 9.79 24.77
CA VAL A 46 9.05 9.17 24.05
C VAL A 46 8.51 8.07 24.94
N ASP A 47 7.25 8.18 25.35
CA ASP A 47 6.55 7.04 25.93
C ASP A 47 6.30 6.04 24.80
N TYR A 48 7.21 5.08 24.67
CA TYR A 48 7.16 4.04 23.65
C TYR A 48 5.84 3.24 23.72
N GLY A 49 5.20 3.15 24.89
CA GLY A 49 3.89 2.50 25.03
C GLY A 49 2.79 3.29 24.31
N VAL A 50 2.73 4.61 24.52
CA VAL A 50 1.77 5.49 23.84
C VAL A 50 2.01 5.52 22.34
N PHE A 51 3.28 5.59 21.91
CA PHE A 51 3.62 5.54 20.49
C PHE A 51 3.19 4.23 19.82
N MET A 52 3.50 3.09 20.42
CA MET A 52 3.13 1.77 19.88
C MET A 52 1.61 1.58 19.86
N GLN A 53 0.89 2.07 20.87
CA GLN A 53 -0.57 2.07 20.86
C GLN A 53 -1.13 2.89 19.69
N GLY A 54 -0.58 4.08 19.45
CA GLY A 54 -0.96 4.91 18.29
C GLY A 54 -0.69 4.23 16.96
N LEU A 55 0.45 3.52 16.84
CA LEU A 55 0.79 2.75 15.64
C LEU A 55 -0.21 1.62 15.38
N VAL A 56 -0.56 0.84 16.41
CA VAL A 56 -1.56 -0.25 16.29
C VAL A 56 -2.91 0.31 15.88
N GLN A 57 -3.34 1.43 16.48
CA GLN A 57 -4.61 2.06 16.14
C GLN A 57 -4.64 2.56 14.69
N ALA A 58 -3.56 3.20 14.22
CA ALA A 58 -3.43 3.65 12.84
C ALA A 58 -3.47 2.48 11.85
N MET A 59 -2.77 1.37 12.14
CA MET A 59 -2.81 0.16 11.32
C MET A 59 -4.20 -0.46 11.25
N GLN A 60 -4.92 -0.55 12.38
CA GLN A 60 -6.28 -1.05 12.41
C GLN A 60 -7.23 -0.18 11.57
N MET A 61 -7.12 1.14 11.70
CA MET A 61 -7.94 2.08 10.91
C MET A 61 -7.65 1.97 9.41
N GLN A 62 -6.38 1.82 9.05
CA GLN A 62 -5.98 1.57 7.66
C GLN A 62 -6.52 0.22 7.15
N ALA A 63 -6.41 -0.85 7.93
CA ALA A 63 -6.93 -2.16 7.58
C ALA A 63 -8.45 -2.14 7.38
N HIS A 64 -9.18 -1.46 8.27
CA HIS A 64 -10.63 -1.28 8.14
C HIS A 64 -11.00 -0.49 6.89
N THR A 65 -10.25 0.56 6.58
CA THR A 65 -10.44 1.36 5.37
C THR A 65 -10.23 0.50 4.11
N GLN A 66 -9.15 -0.28 4.07
CA GLN A 66 -8.88 -1.20 2.96
C GLN A 66 -9.97 -2.26 2.81
N ALA A 67 -10.39 -2.89 3.90
CA ALA A 67 -11.46 -3.87 3.90
C ALA A 67 -12.78 -3.27 3.38
N THR A 68 -13.09 -2.03 3.75
CA THR A 68 -14.28 -1.32 3.25
C THR A 68 -14.19 -1.07 1.75
N LEU A 69 -13.02 -0.67 1.23
CA LEU A 69 -12.82 -0.47 -0.21
C LEU A 69 -12.96 -1.78 -0.98
N GLN A 70 -12.37 -2.87 -0.47
CA GLN A 70 -12.50 -4.19 -1.08
C GLN A 70 -13.96 -4.66 -1.09
N ALA A 71 -14.66 -4.57 0.03
CA ALA A 71 -16.07 -4.96 0.12
C ALA A 71 -16.95 -4.17 -0.86
N LYS A 72 -16.67 -2.88 -1.09
CA LYS A 72 -17.37 -2.06 -2.09
C LYS A 72 -17.14 -2.57 -3.51
N LEU A 73 -15.88 -2.88 -3.87
CA LEU A 73 -15.53 -3.40 -5.18
C LEU A 73 -16.18 -4.77 -5.42
N GLU A 74 -16.08 -5.68 -4.46
CA GLU A 74 -16.70 -7.01 -4.55
C GLU A 74 -18.23 -6.94 -4.69
N ALA A 75 -18.87 -6.03 -3.94
CA ALA A 75 -20.31 -5.81 -4.04
C ALA A 75 -20.70 -5.28 -5.42
N GLN A 76 -19.93 -4.33 -5.96
CA GLN A 76 -20.15 -3.79 -7.31
C GLN A 76 -19.99 -4.87 -8.38
N GLU A 77 -18.87 -5.60 -8.39
CA GLU A 77 -18.62 -6.67 -9.36
C GLU A 77 -19.73 -7.73 -9.32
N ARG A 78 -20.18 -8.10 -8.12
CA ARG A 78 -21.28 -9.05 -7.95
C ARG A 78 -22.61 -8.50 -8.49
N ALA A 79 -22.89 -7.22 -8.28
CA ALA A 79 -24.09 -6.57 -8.82
C ALA A 79 -24.05 -6.52 -10.35
N ASP A 80 -22.91 -6.17 -10.95
CA ASP A 80 -22.72 -6.08 -12.39
C ASP A 80 -22.92 -7.45 -13.07
N VAL A 81 -22.29 -8.49 -12.53
CA VAL A 81 -22.42 -9.86 -13.05
C VAL A 81 -23.86 -10.36 -12.92
N TRP A 82 -24.50 -10.13 -11.78
CA TRP A 82 -25.89 -10.51 -11.56
C TRP A 82 -26.82 -9.81 -12.55
N TRP A 83 -26.67 -8.50 -12.71
CA TRP A 83 -27.53 -7.71 -13.58
C TRP A 83 -27.38 -8.11 -15.05
N ALA A 84 -26.14 -8.26 -15.54
CA ALA A 84 -25.87 -8.73 -16.90
C ALA A 84 -26.44 -10.13 -17.16
N SER A 85 -26.34 -11.04 -16.17
CA SER A 85 -26.92 -12.37 -16.26
C SER A 85 -28.45 -12.33 -16.31
N LEU A 86 -29.07 -11.48 -15.49
CA LEU A 86 -30.52 -11.32 -15.42
C LEU A 86 -31.08 -10.74 -16.73
N LEU A 87 -30.43 -9.72 -17.29
CA LEU A 87 -30.78 -9.17 -18.60
C LEU A 87 -30.73 -10.24 -19.69
N ARG A 88 -29.65 -11.03 -19.74
CA ARG A 88 -29.48 -12.07 -20.78
C ARG A 88 -30.49 -13.21 -20.68
N THR A 89 -30.91 -13.57 -19.47
CA THR A 89 -31.72 -14.78 -19.23
C THR A 89 -33.22 -14.52 -19.15
N ARG A 90 -33.62 -13.34 -18.66
CA ARG A 90 -35.02 -13.02 -18.37
C ARG A 90 -35.65 -12.10 -19.42
N PHE A 91 -34.82 -11.30 -20.10
CA PHE A 91 -35.27 -10.37 -21.10
C PHE A 91 -34.68 -10.81 -22.44
N GLU A 92 -35.49 -11.49 -23.26
CA GLU A 92 -35.08 -11.87 -24.63
C GLU A 92 -34.58 -10.63 -25.38
N ASP A 93 -33.47 -10.79 -26.12
CA ASP A 93 -32.79 -9.72 -26.88
C ASP A 93 -32.32 -8.50 -26.08
N GLY A 94 -31.93 -8.70 -24.81
CA GLY A 94 -31.22 -7.66 -24.06
C GLY A 94 -32.06 -6.40 -23.89
N ALA A 95 -33.35 -6.57 -23.60
CA ALA A 95 -34.30 -5.47 -23.46
C ALA A 95 -33.72 -4.35 -22.58
N ILE A 96 -33.52 -3.20 -23.23
CA ILE A 96 -32.94 -1.99 -22.66
C ILE A 96 -33.95 -1.27 -21.76
N ASP A 97 -35.23 -1.65 -21.86
CA ASP A 97 -36.35 -0.97 -21.23
C ASP A 97 -36.92 -1.77 -20.06
N VAL A 98 -36.13 -1.85 -18.97
CA VAL A 98 -36.63 -2.36 -17.68
C VAL A 98 -37.25 -1.20 -16.92
N ALA A 99 -38.55 -1.29 -16.63
CA ALA A 99 -39.22 -0.34 -15.76
C ALA A 99 -38.52 -0.24 -14.40
N TRP A 100 -38.33 0.98 -13.90
CA TRP A 100 -37.61 1.23 -12.66
C TRP A 100 -38.17 0.44 -11.46
N ASP A 101 -39.49 0.30 -11.36
CA ASP A 101 -40.13 -0.48 -10.30
C ASP A 101 -39.77 -1.97 -10.35
N GLU A 102 -39.66 -2.53 -11.56
CA GLU A 102 -39.27 -3.92 -11.74
C GLU A 102 -37.79 -4.13 -11.39
N PHE A 103 -36.91 -3.18 -11.76
CA PHE A 103 -35.52 -3.18 -11.29
C PHE A 103 -35.44 -3.17 -9.76
N VAL A 104 -36.13 -2.23 -9.10
CA VAL A 104 -36.11 -2.10 -7.63
C VAL A 104 -36.61 -3.38 -6.97
N ARG A 105 -37.70 -3.97 -7.48
CA ARG A 105 -38.25 -5.23 -6.97
C ARG A 105 -37.23 -6.38 -7.05
N LEU A 106 -36.57 -6.53 -8.20
CA LEU A 106 -35.58 -7.59 -8.43
C LEU A 106 -34.30 -7.37 -7.60
N PHE A 107 -33.86 -6.12 -7.50
CA PHE A 107 -32.70 -5.73 -6.71
C PHE A 107 -32.92 -6.00 -5.22
N ARG A 108 -34.06 -5.55 -4.66
CA ARG A 108 -34.42 -5.80 -3.26
C ARG A 108 -34.48 -7.29 -2.96
N ALA A 109 -35.15 -8.07 -3.80
CA ALA A 109 -35.23 -9.52 -3.61
C ALA A 109 -33.84 -10.21 -3.59
N LYS A 110 -32.86 -9.67 -4.32
CA LYS A 110 -31.52 -10.27 -4.41
C LYS A 110 -30.56 -9.79 -3.31
N PHE A 111 -30.59 -8.51 -2.97
CA PHE A 111 -29.58 -7.87 -2.11
C PHE A 111 -30.10 -7.46 -0.73
N ILE A 112 -31.42 -7.41 -0.55
CA ILE A 112 -32.05 -7.00 0.72
C ILE A 112 -33.02 -8.10 1.19
N PRO A 113 -32.53 -9.08 1.95
CA PRO A 113 -33.38 -10.14 2.51
C PRO A 113 -34.52 -9.58 3.35
N GLU A 114 -35.70 -10.21 3.32
CA GLU A 114 -36.90 -9.75 4.04
C GLU A 114 -36.64 -9.54 5.54
N HIS A 115 -35.94 -10.46 6.20
CA HIS A 115 -35.61 -10.32 7.63
C HIS A 115 -34.78 -9.08 7.98
N ILE A 116 -34.02 -8.52 7.03
CA ILE A 116 -33.31 -7.25 7.22
C ILE A 116 -34.29 -6.08 7.11
N GLN A 117 -35.24 -6.16 6.18
CA GLN A 117 -36.29 -5.14 6.03
C GLN A 117 -37.17 -5.08 7.28
N ASP A 118 -37.63 -6.24 7.76
CA ASP A 118 -38.45 -6.36 8.97
C ASP A 118 -37.74 -5.77 10.19
N ARG A 119 -36.44 -6.04 10.31
CA ARG A 119 -35.63 -5.48 11.39
C ARG A 119 -35.54 -3.95 11.29
N MET A 120 -35.27 -3.40 10.11
CA MET A 120 -35.19 -1.95 9.92
C MET A 120 -36.53 -1.27 10.16
N GLU A 121 -37.64 -1.91 9.80
CA GLU A 121 -38.99 -1.43 10.08
C GLU A 121 -39.28 -1.41 11.59
N GLN A 122 -38.90 -2.46 12.32
CA GLN A 122 -39.01 -2.48 13.78
C GLN A 122 -38.16 -1.38 14.45
N GLU A 123 -36.93 -1.19 13.98
CA GLU A 123 -36.06 -0.11 14.47
C GLU A 123 -36.69 1.27 14.20
N PHE A 124 -37.28 1.50 13.02
CA PHE A 124 -37.99 2.73 12.70
C PHE A 124 -39.24 2.95 13.57
N LEU A 125 -40.07 1.93 13.74
CA LEU A 125 -41.26 2.00 14.58
C LEU A 125 -40.93 2.25 16.05
N SER A 126 -39.78 1.74 16.52
CA SER A 126 -39.31 1.99 17.89
C SER A 126 -38.83 3.43 18.16
N LEU A 127 -38.64 4.23 17.09
CA LEU A 127 -38.22 5.62 17.18
C LEU A 127 -39.41 6.61 17.18
N THR A 128 -40.65 6.11 17.02
CA THR A 128 -41.90 6.90 17.04
C THR A 128 -42.65 6.67 18.34
#